data_AF-A0A8X6T248-F1
#
_entry.id   AF-A0A8X6T248-F1
#
_cell.length_a   1.000
_cell.length_b   1.000
_cell.length_c   1.000
_cell.angle_alpha   90.00
_cell.angle_beta   90.00
_cell.angle_gamma   90.00
#
_symmetry.space_group_name_H-M   'P 1'
#
loop_
_entity.id
_entity.type
_entity.pdbx_description
1 polymer ?
#
loop_
_entity_poly.entity_id
_entity_poly.type
_entity_poly.pdbx_seq_one_letter_code
_entity_poly.pdbx_strand_id
1 'polypeptide(L)'
;MTQKTKSFGKSWETLATVGPISRHLERVEAVTRFCLTTGHDFLGVYLHWLGVAANEACPLCGYARMYGNHLLQCTGLDKYTADEIISRYWEARCQIVKKSSTGVG
;
A
#
# COMPACT_ATOMS: atom_id res chain seq x y z
N MET A 1 -9.54 10.11 27.55
CA MET A 1 -9.03 8.91 26.83
C MET A 1 -8.12 9.37 25.70
N THR A 2 -6.90 8.83 25.60
CA THR A 2 -5.95 9.17 24.55
C THR A 2 -6.25 8.37 23.26
N GLN A 3 -5.76 8.84 22.11
CA GLN A 3 -5.91 8.09 20.85
C GLN A 3 -5.25 6.70 20.93
N LYS A 4 -4.15 6.58 21.68
CA LYS A 4 -3.46 5.30 21.95
C LYS A 4 -4.36 4.27 22.64
N THR A 5 -5.17 4.66 23.62
CA THR A 5 -6.10 3.71 24.26
C THR A 5 -7.25 3.29 23.32
N LYS A 6 -7.63 4.17 22.39
CA LYS A 6 -8.70 3.89 21.41
C LYS A 6 -8.26 2.99 20.25
N SER A 7 -6.96 2.79 20.08
CA SER A 7 -6.38 1.98 19.00
C SER A 7 -6.35 0.49 19.33
N PHE A 8 -6.41 0.12 20.61
CA PHE A 8 -6.29 -1.26 21.07
C PHE A 8 -7.29 -2.19 20.36
N GLY A 9 -6.78 -3.28 19.77
CA GLY A 9 -7.58 -4.25 19.00
C GLY A 9 -7.99 -3.79 17.60
N LYS A 10 -7.41 -2.70 17.07
CA LYS A 10 -7.70 -2.18 15.72
C LYS A 10 -6.45 -2.24 14.84
N SER A 11 -6.65 -2.22 13.52
CA SER A 11 -5.55 -2.24 12.53
C SER A 11 -4.52 -1.12 12.71
N TRP A 12 -4.94 0.03 13.25
CA TRP A 12 -4.07 1.18 13.51
C TRP A 12 -3.44 1.20 14.91
N GLU A 13 -3.62 0.13 15.71
CA GLU A 13 -2.87 -0.06 16.96
C GLU A 13 -1.36 -0.03 16.71
N THR A 14 -0.91 -0.60 15.59
CA THR A 14 0.49 -0.64 15.19
C THR A 14 1.13 0.75 15.21
N LEU A 15 0.42 1.82 14.81
CA LEU A 15 0.95 3.19 14.87
C LEU A 15 1.28 3.66 16.29
N ALA A 16 0.58 3.13 17.30
CA ALA A 16 0.90 3.40 18.70
C ALA A 16 2.15 2.64 19.20
N THR A 17 2.56 1.60 18.47
CA THR A 17 3.70 0.72 18.78
C THR A 17 4.96 1.15 18.03
N VAL A 18 4.90 1.37 16.70
CA VAL A 18 6.05 1.84 15.90
C VAL A 18 6.38 3.32 16.15
N GLY A 19 5.46 4.06 16.75
CA GLY A 19 5.62 5.48 17.04
C GLY A 19 5.02 6.38 15.97
N PRO A 20 4.90 7.68 16.27
CA PRO A 20 4.27 8.64 15.37
C PRO A 20 5.10 8.82 14.11
N ILE A 21 4.43 8.88 12.97
CA ILE A 21 5.05 9.31 11.71
C ILE A 21 5.45 10.77 11.85
N SER A 22 6.73 11.07 11.58
CA SER A 22 7.27 12.40 11.76
C SER A 22 6.54 13.42 10.87
N ARG A 23 6.14 14.54 11.48
CA ARG A 23 5.51 15.69 10.81
C ARG A 23 6.45 16.45 9.86
N HIS A 24 7.74 16.12 9.88
CA HIS A 24 8.77 16.75 9.06
C HIS A 24 9.08 15.92 7.81
N LEU A 25 8.44 14.77 7.64
CA LEU A 25 8.54 14.00 6.42
C LEU A 25 7.73 14.67 5.31
N GLU A 26 8.25 14.59 4.10
CA GLU A 26 7.51 14.96 2.90
C GLU A 26 6.22 14.13 2.82
N ARG A 27 5.17 14.75 2.27
CA ARG A 27 3.83 14.14 2.21
C ARG A 27 3.86 12.74 1.58
N VAL A 28 4.62 12.60 0.50
CA VAL A 28 4.77 11.34 -0.27
C VAL A 28 5.25 10.22 0.65
N GLU A 29 6.26 10.49 1.46
CA GLU A 29 6.84 9.51 2.38
C GLU A 29 5.94 9.27 3.59
N ALA A 30 5.41 10.32 4.20
CA ALA A 30 4.51 10.21 5.35
C ALA A 30 3.27 9.36 5.03
N VAL A 31 2.65 9.60 3.86
CA VAL A 31 1.48 8.86 3.40
C VAL A 31 1.84 7.40 3.13
N THR A 32 2.96 7.12 2.45
CA THR A 32 3.37 5.73 2.21
C THR A 32 3.59 4.97 3.52
N ARG A 33 4.34 5.56 4.45
CA ARG A 33 4.61 4.94 5.75
C ARG A 33 3.31 4.67 6.51
N PHE A 34 2.37 5.62 6.52
CA PHE A 34 1.05 5.44 7.15
C PHE A 34 0.27 4.28 6.53
N CYS A 35 0.12 4.30 5.21
CA CYS A 35 -0.61 3.31 4.44
C CYS A 35 -0.04 1.90 4.63
N LEU A 36 1.28 1.73 4.50
CA LEU A 36 1.95 0.45 4.68
C LEU A 36 1.89 -0.05 6.13
N THR A 37 2.00 0.85 7.12
CA THR A 37 1.98 0.49 8.54
C THR A 37 0.59 0.04 9.00
N THR A 38 -0.47 0.65 8.45
CA THR A 38 -1.86 0.36 8.83
C THR A 38 -2.51 -0.72 7.97
N GLY A 39 -1.85 -1.18 6.91
CA GLY A 39 -2.42 -2.09 5.91
C GLY A 39 -3.49 -1.45 5.01
N HIS A 40 -3.74 -0.13 5.14
CA HIS A 40 -4.58 0.65 4.22
C HIS A 40 -3.76 1.16 3.04
N ASP A 41 -3.10 0.25 2.35
CA ASP A 41 -2.19 0.57 1.24
C ASP A 41 -2.91 0.87 -0.09
N PHE A 42 -4.23 0.67 -0.15
CA PHE A 42 -5.03 0.84 -1.37
C PHE A 42 -4.45 0.07 -2.58
N LEU A 43 -3.80 -1.07 -2.31
CA LEU A 43 -3.29 -1.98 -3.33
C LEU A 43 -4.34 -3.05 -3.67
N GLY A 44 -3.95 -4.07 -4.47
CA GLY A 44 -4.86 -5.04 -5.08
C GLY A 44 -5.86 -5.68 -4.12
N VAL A 45 -5.44 -6.07 -2.92
CA VAL A 45 -6.36 -6.65 -1.91
C VAL A 45 -7.42 -5.64 -1.48
N TYR A 46 -6.98 -4.44 -1.10
CA TYR A 46 -7.90 -3.41 -0.63
C TYR A 46 -8.83 -2.92 -1.75
N LEU A 47 -8.32 -2.81 -2.98
CA LEU A 47 -9.13 -2.49 -4.16
C LEU A 47 -10.20 -3.57 -4.43
N HIS A 48 -9.88 -4.86 -4.21
CA HIS A 48 -10.87 -5.92 -4.33
C HIS A 48 -11.94 -5.83 -3.23
N TRP A 49 -11.56 -5.57 -1.99
CA TRP A 49 -12.51 -5.39 -0.89
C TRP A 49 -13.45 -4.20 -1.09
N LEU A 50 -12.98 -3.16 -1.79
CA LEU A 50 -13.83 -2.03 -2.22
C LEU A 50 -14.70 -2.35 -3.45
N GLY A 51 -14.57 -3.54 -4.06
CA GLY A 51 -15.25 -3.92 -5.29
C GLY A 51 -14.70 -3.27 -6.56
N VAL A 52 -13.52 -2.64 -6.49
CA VAL A 52 -12.87 -1.97 -7.63
C VAL A 52 -12.05 -2.97 -8.46
N ALA A 53 -11.39 -3.94 -7.81
CA ALA A 53 -10.64 -5.00 -8.49
C ALA A 53 -11.43 -6.31 -8.50
N ALA A 54 -11.37 -7.05 -9.61
CA ALA A 54 -12.09 -8.33 -9.75
C ALA A 54 -11.56 -9.43 -8.82
N ASN A 55 -10.28 -9.38 -8.46
CA ASN A 55 -9.66 -10.31 -7.53
C ASN A 55 -8.55 -9.60 -6.73
N GLU A 56 -8.02 -10.30 -5.74
CA GLU A 56 -6.99 -9.78 -4.83
C GLU A 56 -5.55 -9.94 -5.36
N ALA A 57 -5.39 -10.57 -6.53
CA ALA A 57 -4.07 -10.77 -7.11
C ALA A 57 -3.46 -9.42 -7.54
N CYS A 58 -2.14 -9.36 -7.52
CA CYS A 58 -1.39 -8.22 -7.98
C CYS A 58 -1.71 -7.96 -9.46
N PRO A 59 -2.33 -6.82 -9.82
CA PRO A 59 -2.64 -6.51 -11.22
C PRO A 59 -1.37 -6.21 -12.03
N LEU A 60 -0.22 -6.09 -11.38
CA LEU A 60 1.06 -5.84 -12.04
C LEU A 60 1.71 -7.14 -12.50
N CYS A 61 1.89 -8.11 -11.60
CA CYS A 61 2.56 -9.38 -11.90
C CYS A 61 1.61 -10.58 -12.06
N GLY A 62 0.40 -10.55 -11.50
CA GLY A 62 -0.61 -11.60 -11.64
C GLY A 62 -0.50 -12.80 -10.69
N TYR A 63 0.55 -12.92 -9.89
CA TYR A 63 0.87 -14.18 -9.19
C TYR A 63 0.53 -14.22 -7.69
N ALA A 64 0.51 -13.09 -7.00
CA ALA A 64 0.36 -13.05 -5.54
C ALA A 64 -0.60 -11.96 -5.09
N ARG A 65 -1.19 -12.13 -3.90
CA ARG A 65 -1.96 -11.07 -3.24
C ARG A 65 -1.09 -9.84 -3.03
N MET A 66 -1.59 -8.67 -3.43
CA MET A 66 -0.83 -7.43 -3.37
C MET A 66 -1.06 -6.68 -2.06
N TYR A 67 -0.20 -6.95 -1.09
CA TYR A 67 -0.04 -6.16 0.14
C TYR A 67 1.29 -5.39 0.10
N GLY A 68 1.51 -4.51 1.07
CA GLY A 68 2.75 -3.74 1.21
C GLY A 68 4.06 -4.56 1.13
N ASN A 69 4.11 -5.77 1.68
CA ASN A 69 5.28 -6.66 1.60
C ASN A 69 5.54 -7.19 0.18
N HIS A 70 4.47 -7.46 -0.59
CA HIS A 70 4.58 -7.90 -1.97
C HIS A 70 5.30 -6.86 -2.84
N LEU A 71 5.19 -5.56 -2.52
CA LEU A 71 5.89 -4.51 -3.26
C LEU A 71 7.39 -4.77 -3.34
N LEU A 72 8.02 -5.32 -2.30
CA LEU A 72 9.47 -5.59 -2.28
C LEU A 72 9.89 -6.64 -3.31
N GLN A 73 8.99 -7.56 -3.66
CA GLN A 73 9.28 -8.74 -4.50
C GLN A 73 8.48 -8.74 -5.81
N CYS A 74 7.62 -7.75 -6.03
CA CYS A 74 6.79 -7.67 -7.23
C CYS A 74 7.66 -7.57 -8.48
N THR A 75 7.58 -8.57 -9.36
CA THR A 75 8.29 -8.60 -10.64
C THR A 75 7.73 -7.62 -11.67
N GLY A 76 6.52 -7.09 -11.44
CA GLY A 76 5.93 -6.03 -12.26
C GLY A 76 6.41 -4.63 -11.88
N LEU A 77 7.28 -4.50 -10.89
CA LEU A 77 7.95 -3.26 -10.49
C LEU A 77 9.45 -3.45 -10.71
N ASP A 78 9.97 -2.96 -11.83
CA ASP A 78 11.36 -3.12 -12.26
C ASP A 78 12.14 -1.80 -12.22
N LYS A 79 11.45 -0.66 -12.12
CA LYS A 79 12.06 0.68 -12.14
C LYS A 79 12.90 0.99 -10.90
N TYR A 80 12.49 0.51 -9.73
CA TYR A 80 13.11 0.82 -8.45
C TYR A 80 13.51 -0.45 -7.70
N THR A 81 14.56 -0.37 -6.89
CA THR A 81 15.05 -1.50 -6.08
C THR A 81 14.17 -1.75 -4.86
N ALA A 82 14.29 -2.93 -4.24
CA ALA A 82 13.49 -3.29 -3.06
C ALA A 82 13.70 -2.32 -1.87
N ASP A 83 14.87 -1.71 -1.75
CA ASP A 83 15.18 -0.72 -0.70
C ASP A 83 14.41 0.60 -0.91
N GLU A 84 13.94 0.85 -2.12
CA GLU A 84 13.17 2.05 -2.49
C GLU A 84 11.66 1.81 -2.36
N ILE A 85 11.22 1.27 -1.22
CA ILE A 85 9.82 0.89 -0.98
C ILE A 85 8.83 2.04 -1.19
N ILE A 86 9.23 3.28 -0.89
CA ILE A 86 8.39 4.47 -1.11
C ILE A 86 8.15 4.68 -2.61
N SER A 87 9.21 4.62 -3.41
CA SER A 87 9.14 4.74 -4.87
C SER A 87 8.33 3.60 -5.48
N ARG A 88 8.57 2.35 -5.04
CA ARG A 88 7.83 1.17 -5.49
C ARG A 88 6.33 1.25 -5.17
N TYR A 89 5.96 1.76 -3.99
CA TYR A 89 4.56 1.98 -3.62
C TYR A 89 3.85 2.95 -4.56
N TRP A 90 4.46 4.12 -4.83
CA TRP A 90 3.85 5.12 -5.70
C TRP A 90 3.86 4.69 -7.16
N GLU A 91 4.91 4.01 -7.61
CA GLU A 91 4.96 3.38 -8.92
C GLU A 91 3.80 2.39 -9.09
N ALA A 92 3.62 1.48 -8.13
CA ALA A 92 2.55 0.51 -8.16
C ALA A 92 1.18 1.16 -8.35
N ARG A 93 0.88 2.19 -7.54
CA ARG A 93 -0.39 2.93 -7.66
C ARG A 93 -0.54 3.60 -9.02
N CYS A 94 0.51 4.24 -9.54
CA CYS A 94 0.51 4.83 -10.86
C CYS A 94 0.26 3.80 -11.97
N GLN A 95 0.91 2.63 -11.90
CA GLN A 95 0.73 1.56 -12.88
C GLN A 95 -0.67 0.94 -12.81
N ILE A 96 -1.22 0.73 -11.61
CA ILE A 96 -2.58 0.21 -11.40
C ILE A 96 -3.61 1.11 -12.10
N VAL A 97 -3.53 2.43 -11.86
CA VAL A 97 -4.43 3.41 -12.48
C VAL A 97 -4.32 3.39 -14.00
N LYS A 98 -3.10 3.28 -14.54
CA LYS A 98 -2.89 3.19 -15.99
C LYS A 98 -3.50 1.93 -16.59
N LYS A 99 -3.30 0.77 -15.95
CA LYS A 99 -3.85 -0.52 -16.43
C LYS A 99 -5.38 -0.56 -16.37
N SER A 100 -6.01 0.10 -15.39
CA SER A 100 -7.48 0.19 -15.34
C SER A 100 -8.08 0.99 -16.49
N SER A 101 -7.33 1.93 -17.09
CA SER A 101 -7.80 2.76 -18.20
C SER A 101 -7.71 2.09 -19.57
N THR A 102 -6.97 0.98 -19.68
CA THR A 102 -6.76 0.24 -20.94
C THR A 102 -7.67 -0.98 -21.09
N GLY A 103 -8.57 -1.22 -20.13
CA GLY A 103 -9.57 -2.27 -20.21
C GLY A 103 -10.66 -1.92 -21.20
N VAL A 104 -10.46 -2.29 -22.47
CA VAL A 104 -11.57 -2.59 -23.38
C VAL A 104 -12.25 -3.84 -22.83
N GLY A 105 -13.47 -3.65 -22.34
CA GLY A 105 -14.43 -4.69 -22.02
C GLY A 105 -15.80 -4.21 -22.47
#